data_AF-A0A8S3CCJ2-F1
#
_entry.id   AF-A0A8S3CCJ2-F1
#
_cell.length_a   1.000
_cell.length_b   1.000
_cell.length_c   1.000
_cell.angle_alpha   90.00
_cell.angle_beta   90.00
_cell.angle_gamma   90.00
#
_symmetry.space_group_name_H-M   'P 1'
#
loop_
_entity.id
_entity.type
_entity.pdbx_description
1 polymer ?
#
loop_
_entity_poly.entity_id
_entity_poly.type
_entity_poly.pdbx_seq_one_letter_code
_entity_poly.pdbx_strand_id
1 'polypeptide(L)' 'MFESKNLSLLVLIHGGPYWASLNRLELAWNDWASLAASEGWLVLEPNYRGSTGYGDEFLNEIRYRPLSRP' A
#
# COMPACT_ATOMS: atom_id res chain seq x y z
N MET A 1 7.02 -26.71 2.46
CA MET A 1 7.62 -25.40 2.77
C MET A 1 7.82 -24.70 1.45
N PHE A 2 7.02 -23.68 1.14
CA PHE A 2 7.11 -22.96 -0.13
C PHE A 2 8.32 -22.03 -0.06
N GLU A 3 9.44 -22.44 -0.64
CA GLU A 3 10.59 -21.55 -0.77
C GLU A 3 10.68 -21.02 -2.20
N SER A 4 9.68 -20.21 -2.56
CA SER A 4 9.70 -19.42 -3.78
C SER A 4 10.78 -18.34 -3.66
N LYS A 5 11.74 -18.31 -4.58
CA LYS A 5 12.84 -17.34 -4.62
C LYS A 5 12.76 -16.52 -5.89
N ASN A 6 13.30 -15.30 -5.85
CA ASN A 6 13.41 -14.40 -7.00
C ASN A 6 12.05 -14.09 -7.67
N LEU A 7 10.99 -13.94 -6.88
CA LEU A 7 9.68 -13.55 -7.39
C LEU A 7 9.71 -12.10 -7.89
N SER A 8 8.96 -11.82 -8.95
CA SER A 8 8.66 -10.45 -9.36
C SER A 8 7.89 -9.74 -8.26
N LEU A 9 8.28 -8.49 -7.97
CA LEU A 9 7.64 -7.66 -6.96
C LEU A 9 6.55 -6.79 -7.60
N LEU A 10 5.32 -6.91 -7.12
CA LEU A 10 4.25 -5.95 -7.34
C LEU A 10 4.12 -5.06 -6.10
N VAL A 11 4.42 -3.77 -6.25
CA VAL A 11 4.14 -2.77 -5.21
C VAL A 11 2.77 -2.17 -5.49
N LEU A 12 1.77 -2.56 -4.69
CA LEU A 12 0.39 -2.12 -4.86
C LEU A 12 0.12 -0.95 -3.92
N ILE A 13 0.16 0.27 -4.47
CA ILE A 13 0.00 1.52 -3.72
C ILE A 13 -1.48 1.91 -3.70
N HIS A 14 -2.04 2.07 -2.50
CA HIS A 14 -3.38 2.63 -2.33
C HIS A 14 -3.40 4.15 -2.60
N GLY A 15 -4.60 4.73 -2.78
CA GLY A 15 -4.78 6.18 -3.00
C GLY A 15 -4.62 7.03 -1.74
N GLY A 16 -4.95 8.32 -1.84
CA GLY A 16 -4.74 9.40 -0.87
C GLY A 16 -5.10 9.13 0.62
N PRO A 17 -4.97 10.15 1.49
CA PRO A 17 -4.70 9.91 2.91
C PRO A 17 -5.78 9.16 3.69
N TYR A 18 -7.00 9.12 3.15
CA TYR A 18 -8.14 8.49 3.80
C TYR A 18 -8.22 6.97 3.57
N TRP A 19 -7.15 6.34 3.11
CA TRP A 19 -7.04 4.88 2.93
C TRP A 19 -5.76 4.32 3.55
N ALA A 20 -5.81 3.03 3.84
CA ALA A 20 -4.69 2.20 4.30
C ALA A 20 -4.95 0.76 3.85
N SER A 21 -3.88 0.04 3.50
CA SER A 21 -3.95 -1.41 3.35
C SER A 21 -4.04 -2.05 4.73
N LEU A 22 -5.03 -2.93 4.89
CA LEU A 22 -5.36 -3.58 6.15
C LEU A 22 -5.16 -5.08 6.01
N ASN A 23 -4.80 -5.75 7.10
CA ASN A 23 -4.82 -7.20 7.15
C ASN A 23 -6.28 -7.68 7.28
N ARG A 24 -7.02 -7.65 6.18
CA ARG A 24 -8.43 -8.04 6.10
C ARG A 24 -8.68 -8.85 4.84
N LEU A 25 -9.72 -9.68 4.87
CA LEU A 25 -10.23 -10.32 3.66
C LEU A 25 -11.01 -9.31 2.83
N GLU A 26 -10.60 -9.09 1.59
CA GLU A 26 -11.25 -8.18 0.64
C GLU A 26 -11.89 -8.98 -0.50
N LEU A 27 -13.20 -9.23 -0.43
CA LEU A 27 -13.92 -9.95 -1.49
C LEU A 27 -14.54 -8.96 -2.48
N ALA A 28 -13.68 -8.26 -3.21
CA ALA A 28 -14.08 -7.26 -4.18
C ALA A 28 -13.45 -7.52 -5.56
N TRP A 29 -14.05 -6.96 -6.61
CA TRP A 29 -13.56 -7.10 -7.99
C TRP A 29 -12.16 -6.54 -8.21
N ASN A 30 -11.67 -5.71 -7.29
CA ASN A 30 -10.37 -5.05 -7.32
C ASN A 30 -9.36 -5.64 -6.31
N ASP A 31 -9.56 -6.87 -5.82
CA ASP A 31 -8.58 -7.57 -5.00
C ASP A 31 -7.40 -8.09 -5.86
N TRP A 32 -6.59 -7.15 -6.33
CA TRP A 32 -5.42 -7.42 -7.15
C TRP A 32 -4.28 -8.07 -6.35
N ALA A 33 -4.25 -7.88 -5.03
CA ALA A 33 -3.20 -8.43 -4.18
C ALA A 33 -3.29 -9.96 -4.12
N SER A 34 -4.47 -10.50 -3.81
CA SER A 34 -4.68 -11.95 -3.77
C SER A 34 -4.48 -12.59 -5.15
N LEU A 35 -4.97 -11.93 -6.21
CA LEU A 35 -4.82 -12.42 -7.59
C LEU A 35 -3.35 -12.47 -8.02
N ALA A 36 -2.58 -11.41 -7.79
CA ALA A 36 -1.16 -11.41 -8.16
C ALA A 36 -0.36 -12.43 -7.34
N ALA A 37 -0.67 -12.57 -6.04
CA ALA A 37 -0.03 -13.57 -5.18
C ALA A 37 -0.32 -15.01 -5.64
N SER A 38 -1.54 -15.32 -6.09
CA SER A 38 -1.86 -16.64 -6.64
C SER A 38 -1.12 -16.95 -7.94
N GLU A 39 -0.74 -15.91 -8.70
CA GLU A 39 0.06 -16.01 -9.93
C GLU A 39 1.59 -15.95 -9.68
N GLY A 40 2.03 -16.10 -8.43
CA GLY A 40 3.45 -16.23 -8.08
C GLY A 40 4.19 -14.90 -7.95
N TRP A 41 3.49 -13.78 -7.74
CA TRP A 41 4.14 -12.50 -7.43
C TRP A 41 4.36 -12.35 -5.93
N LEU A 42 5.46 -11.67 -5.56
CA LEU A 42 5.57 -11.07 -4.24
C LEU A 42 4.79 -9.75 -4.27
N VAL A 43 3.80 -9.59 -3.38
CA VAL A 43 3.00 -8.37 -3.31
C VAL A 43 3.37 -7.59 -2.05
N LEU A 44 3.64 -6.29 -2.21
CA LEU A 44 3.85 -5.36 -1.11
C LEU A 44 2.79 -4.26 -1.15
N GLU A 45 2.05 -4.14 -0.05
CA GLU A 45 1.01 -3.13 0.18
C GLU A 45 1.41 -2.19 1.33
N PRO A 46 2.21 -1.14 1.07
CA PRO A 46 2.74 -0.30 2.13
C PRO A 46 1.74 0.76 2.57
N ASN A 47 1.67 1.00 3.89
CA ASN A 47 1.07 2.20 4.45
C ASN A 47 2.13 3.29 4.55
N TYR A 48 2.16 4.17 3.55
CA TYR A 48 3.12 5.29 3.47
C TYR A 48 2.67 6.49 4.31
N ARG A 49 3.57 7.46 4.53
CA ARG A 49 3.26 8.72 5.21
C ARG A 49 2.05 9.41 4.58
N GLY A 50 0.97 9.51 5.35
CA GLY A 50 -0.32 9.96 4.87
C GLY A 50 -1.41 8.90 4.93
N SER A 51 -1.13 7.61 5.10
CA SER A 51 -2.17 6.58 5.28
C SER A 51 -2.98 6.81 6.55
N THR A 52 -4.25 6.38 6.53
CA THR A 52 -5.14 6.48 7.69
C THR A 52 -4.78 5.46 8.78
N GLY A 53 -5.20 5.71 10.03
CA GLY A 53 -4.99 4.81 11.18
C GLY A 53 -3.71 5.02 11.99
N TYR A 54 -2.89 6.01 11.64
CA TYR A 54 -1.60 6.31 12.30
C TYR A 54 -1.58 7.69 13.02
N GLY A 55 -2.73 8.36 13.12
CA GLY A 55 -2.88 9.68 13.74
C GLY A 55 -2.72 10.85 12.78
N ASP A 56 -3.18 12.03 13.21
CA ASP A 56 -3.27 13.22 12.37
C ASP A 56 -1.91 13.72 11.88
N GLU A 57 -0.86 13.57 12.69
CA GLU A 57 0.48 13.98 12.29
C GLU A 57 0.92 13.20 11.05
N PHE A 58 0.89 11.86 11.12
CA PHE A 58 1.25 10.98 10.01
C PHE A 58 0.33 11.16 8.79
N LEU A 59 -0.99 11.31 9.00
CA LEU A 59 -1.97 11.57 7.95
C LEU A 59 -1.65 12.85 7.16
N ASN A 60 -1.15 13.89 7.82
CA ASN A 60 -0.88 15.19 7.20
C ASN A 60 0.46 15.26 6.46
N GLU A 61 1.33 14.24 6.56
CA GLU A 61 2.65 14.24 5.91
C GLU A 61 2.60 14.07 4.38
N ILE A 62 1.47 13.65 3.80
CA ILE A 62 1.27 13.63 2.34
C ILE A 62 1.01 15.02 1.74
N ARG A 63 0.65 16.00 2.57
CA ARG A 63 0.31 17.34 2.08
C ARG A 63 1.50 17.97 1.40
N TYR A 64 1.26 18.55 0.23
CA TYR A 64 2.28 19.33 -0.48
C TYR A 64 2.81 20.44 0.43
N ARG A 65 4.11 20.39 0.69
CA ARG A 65 4.86 21.45 1.37
C ARG A 65 5.78 22.10 0.32
N PRO A 66 5.55 23.36 -0.07
CA PRO A 66 6.47 24.05 -0.97
C PRO A 66 7.87 24.06 -0.36
N LEU A 67 8.85 23.52 -1.09
CA LEU A 67 10.25 23.45 -0.62
C LEU A 67 10.95 24.81 -0.70
N SER A 68 10.42 25.73 -1.51
CA SER A 68 10.82 27.13 -1.56
C SER A 68 9.67 28.01 -1.07
N ARG A 69 9.95 28.85 -0.07
CA ARG A 69 9.19 30.08 0.12
C ARG A 69 9.68 31.10 -0.92
N PRO A 70 8.84 32.01 -1.42
CA PRO A 70 9.33 33.15 -2.20
C PRO A 70 10.36 33.96 -1.40
#